data_AF-A0A4U8SE71-F1
#
_entry.id   AF-A0A4U8SE71-F1
#
_cell.length_a   1.000
_cell.length_b   1.000
_cell.length_c   1.000
_cell.angle_alpha   90.00
_cell.angle_beta   90.00
_cell.angle_gamma   90.00
#
_symmetry.space_group_name_H-M   'P 1'
#
loop_
_entity.id
_entity.type
_entity.pdbx_description
1 polymer ?
#
loop_
_entity_poly.entity_id
_entity_poly.type
_entity_poly.pdbx_seq_one_letter_code
_entity_poly.pdbx_strand_id
1 'polypeptide(L)'
;MQVQGRIWIKEQDKNFLGHGKVELLERIAQSGSIAKAAKEMKMSYKAAWDSIDLMNKVASEPLVVRVTGGKGGGGTQITQKGIEAIRIFREMERISEELFTLFEGDLEAWDSMLTQTKNSKIRRSAMLKTSARNQLLGEITAIKESAVNAEVTLKLKDGIQIVSIITLHSLKELGLKVGMQAYALIKANWIVVFTQKPKGLSLRNCICGEVSALKEGAVNVEVSINCKGESLSAVVTEDSKENLDLKVGQKVWFGFKANNVILGI
;
A
#
# COMPACT_ATOMS: atom_id res chain seq x y z
N MET A 1 8.50 -17.30 -12.49
CA MET A 1 9.08 -16.13 -13.18
C MET A 1 9.81 -15.29 -12.16
N GLN A 2 11.01 -14.81 -12.48
CA GLN A 2 11.81 -13.97 -11.58
C GLN A 2 11.84 -12.56 -12.16
N VAL A 3 11.57 -11.54 -11.35
CA VAL A 3 11.51 -10.14 -11.80
C VAL A 3 12.72 -9.42 -11.24
N GLN A 4 13.59 -8.94 -12.14
CA GLN A 4 14.81 -8.23 -11.76
C GLN A 4 14.79 -6.84 -12.39
N GLY A 5 15.26 -5.85 -11.64
CA GLY A 5 15.37 -4.47 -12.10
C GLY A 5 16.46 -3.71 -11.37
N ARG A 6 16.88 -2.59 -11.94
CA ARG A 6 17.83 -1.66 -11.33
C ARG A 6 17.29 -0.24 -11.47
N ILE A 7 17.53 0.57 -10.45
CA ILE A 7 17.12 1.98 -10.43
C ILE A 7 18.32 2.87 -10.75
N TRP A 8 18.06 3.93 -11.50
CA TRP A 8 18.95 5.07 -11.65
C TRP A 8 18.15 6.37 -11.56
N ILE A 9 18.73 7.38 -10.92
CA ILE A 9 18.17 8.72 -10.77
C ILE A 9 18.89 9.62 -11.77
N LYS A 10 18.12 10.30 -12.62
CA LYS A 10 18.62 11.33 -13.52
C LYS A 10 18.18 12.70 -13.05
N GLU A 11 19.05 13.68 -13.22
CA GLU A 11 18.77 15.09 -13.02
C GLU A 11 19.37 15.84 -14.21
N GLN A 12 18.58 16.66 -14.90
CA GLN A 12 19.00 17.36 -16.13
C GLN A 12 19.69 16.41 -17.14
N ASP A 13 19.08 15.25 -17.39
CA ASP A 13 19.58 14.14 -18.24
C ASP A 13 20.92 13.49 -17.85
N LYS A 14 21.55 13.95 -16.76
CA LYS A 14 22.76 13.35 -16.22
C LYS A 14 22.39 12.21 -15.28
N ASN A 15 23.07 11.07 -15.41
CA ASN A 15 22.93 9.95 -14.48
C ASN A 15 23.54 10.34 -13.12
N PHE A 16 22.70 10.81 -12.21
CA PHE A 16 23.10 11.39 -10.93
C PHE A 16 23.45 10.30 -9.92
N LEU A 17 22.50 9.43 -9.60
CA LEU A 17 22.68 8.32 -8.65
C LEU A 17 22.24 7.00 -9.27
N GLY A 18 22.89 5.93 -8.86
CA GLY A 18 22.62 4.56 -9.30
C GLY A 18 23.44 3.60 -8.45
N HIS A 19 23.15 2.30 -8.49
CA HIS A 19 23.81 1.29 -7.66
C HIS A 19 25.34 1.47 -7.60
N GLY A 20 26.00 1.58 -8.76
CA GLY A 20 27.46 1.73 -8.80
C GLY A 20 27.98 3.04 -8.21
N LYS A 21 27.25 4.16 -8.38
CA LYS A 21 27.65 5.46 -7.80
C LYS A 21 27.46 5.49 -6.29
N VAL A 22 26.40 4.86 -5.79
CA VAL A 22 26.15 4.72 -4.35
C VAL A 22 27.17 3.79 -3.71
N GLU A 23 27.48 2.66 -4.34
CA GLU A 23 28.56 1.78 -3.87
C GLU A 23 29.92 2.51 -3.81
N LEU A 24 30.21 3.39 -4.79
CA LEU A 24 31.41 4.24 -4.75
C LEU A 24 31.41 5.17 -3.53
N LEU A 25 30.29 5.83 -3.24
CA LEU A 25 30.16 6.70 -2.07
C LEU A 25 30.34 5.91 -0.76
N GLU A 26 29.75 4.72 -0.64
CA GLU A 26 29.88 3.84 0.54
C GLU A 26 31.33 3.42 0.79
N ARG A 27 32.04 3.00 -0.27
CA ARG A 27 33.47 2.64 -0.16
C ARG A 27 34.33 3.84 0.20
N ILE A 28 34.01 5.03 -0.28
CA ILE A 28 34.70 6.27 0.14
C ILE A 28 34.41 6.58 1.61
N ALA A 29 33.16 6.42 2.06
CA ALA A 29 32.78 6.61 3.45
C ALA A 29 33.57 5.67 4.39
N GLN A 30 33.80 4.43 3.98
CA GLN A 30 34.55 3.43 4.75
C GLN A 30 36.07 3.65 4.69
N SER A 31 36.61 4.03 3.53
CA SER A 31 38.06 4.06 3.29
C SER A 31 38.71 5.43 3.43
N GLY A 32 37.93 6.51 3.36
CA GLY A 32 38.44 7.88 3.27
C GLY A 32 39.25 8.17 2.00
N SER A 33 39.17 7.32 0.97
CA SER A 33 40.03 7.42 -0.21
C SER A 33 39.34 7.01 -1.51
N ILE A 34 39.27 7.94 -2.47
CA ILE A 34 38.78 7.67 -3.83
C ILE A 34 39.64 6.59 -4.51
N ALA A 35 40.95 6.63 -4.31
CA ALA A 35 41.86 5.65 -4.92
C ALA A 35 41.63 4.23 -4.40
N LYS A 36 41.40 4.08 -3.09
CA LYS A 36 41.09 2.78 -2.49
C LYS A 36 39.72 2.27 -2.97
N ALA A 37 38.69 3.12 -2.95
CA ALA A 37 37.37 2.77 -3.45
C ALA A 37 37.39 2.36 -4.94
N ALA A 38 38.08 3.12 -5.80
CA ALA A 38 38.22 2.79 -7.21
C ALA A 38 38.90 1.42 -7.43
N LYS A 39 39.97 1.14 -6.67
CA LYS A 39 40.69 -0.14 -6.73
C LYS A 39 39.80 -1.31 -6.31
N GLU A 40 39.06 -1.18 -5.22
CA GLU A 40 38.13 -2.22 -4.75
C GLU A 40 36.99 -2.49 -5.74
N MET A 41 36.50 -1.45 -6.41
CA MET A 41 35.48 -1.56 -7.45
C MET A 41 36.04 -1.97 -8.82
N LYS A 42 37.35 -2.24 -8.92
CA LYS A 42 38.03 -2.59 -10.18
C LYS A 42 37.82 -1.56 -11.30
N MET A 43 37.74 -0.27 -10.96
CA MET A 43 37.60 0.84 -11.91
C MET A 43 38.82 1.77 -11.87
N SER A 44 39.01 2.56 -12.94
CA SER A 44 40.08 3.54 -12.97
C SER A 44 39.82 4.66 -11.96
N TYR A 45 40.89 5.21 -11.37
CA TYR A 45 40.78 6.39 -10.51
C TYR A 45 40.05 7.54 -11.22
N LYS A 46 40.33 7.74 -12.51
CA LYS A 46 39.66 8.74 -13.34
C LYS A 46 38.14 8.53 -13.40
N ALA A 47 37.68 7.30 -13.63
CA ALA A 47 36.24 7.00 -13.68
C ALA A 47 35.53 7.24 -12.33
N ALA A 48 36.20 6.92 -11.22
CA ALA A 48 35.70 7.22 -9.88
C ALA A 48 35.62 8.74 -9.65
N TRP A 49 36.67 9.47 -10.02
CA TRP A 49 36.72 10.92 -9.89
C TRP A 49 35.65 11.61 -10.74
N ASP A 50 35.52 11.24 -12.02
CA ASP A 50 34.49 11.77 -12.93
C ASP A 50 33.07 11.50 -12.40
N SER A 51 32.87 10.34 -11.76
CA SER A 51 31.58 10.01 -11.13
C SER A 51 31.25 10.92 -9.94
N ILE A 52 32.24 11.21 -9.09
CA ILE A 52 32.10 12.10 -7.94
C ILE A 52 31.90 13.54 -8.39
N ASP A 53 32.69 14.01 -9.35
CA ASP A 53 32.60 15.35 -9.91
C ASP A 53 31.21 15.59 -10.52
N LEU A 54 30.68 14.62 -11.26
CA LEU A 54 29.30 14.67 -11.77
C LEU A 54 28.29 14.77 -10.62
N MET A 55 28.40 13.90 -9.61
CA MET A 55 27.46 13.92 -8.48
C MET A 55 27.49 15.25 -7.72
N ASN A 56 28.68 15.79 -7.45
CA ASN A 56 28.83 17.06 -6.76
C ASN A 56 28.31 18.26 -7.59
N LYS A 57 28.44 18.22 -8.92
CA LYS A 57 27.91 19.27 -9.81
C LYS A 57 26.40 19.26 -9.92
N VAL A 58 25.79 18.09 -9.75
CA VAL A 58 24.34 17.91 -9.86
C VAL A 58 23.64 18.15 -8.52
N ALA A 59 24.26 17.72 -7.42
CA ALA A 59 23.72 17.92 -6.08
C ALA A 59 23.74 19.41 -5.69
N SER A 60 22.77 19.82 -4.86
CA SER A 60 22.73 21.17 -4.29
C SER A 60 23.92 21.47 -3.37
N GLU A 61 24.49 20.42 -2.79
CA GLU A 61 25.69 20.46 -1.94
C GLU A 61 26.59 19.27 -2.30
N PRO A 62 27.93 19.42 -2.20
CA PRO A 62 28.85 18.32 -2.51
C PRO A 62 28.54 17.07 -1.67
N LEU A 63 28.50 15.91 -2.31
CA LEU A 63 28.38 14.61 -1.64
C LEU A 63 29.72 14.13 -1.08
N VAL A 64 30.82 14.57 -1.69
CA VAL A 64 32.19 14.20 -1.32
C VAL A 64 33.09 15.42 -1.39
N VAL A 65 33.93 15.63 -0.38
CA VAL A 65 34.90 16.72 -0.32
C VAL A 65 36.32 16.20 -0.13
N ARG A 66 37.31 16.97 -0.61
CA ARG A 66 38.73 16.71 -0.34
C ARG A 66 39.12 17.37 0.98
N VAL A 67 39.90 16.67 1.78
CA VAL A 67 40.49 17.18 3.03
C VAL A 67 41.96 17.47 2.79
N THR A 68 42.39 18.72 2.99
CA THR A 68 43.79 19.12 2.84
C THR A 68 44.51 19.04 4.19
N GLY A 69 45.60 18.25 4.27
CA GLY A 69 46.54 18.23 5.40
C GLY A 69 46.87 16.83 5.93
N GLY A 70 48.17 16.47 5.93
CA GLY A 70 48.71 15.22 6.47
C GLY A 70 49.99 14.76 5.76
N LYS A 71 50.86 13.99 6.45
CA LYS A 71 52.20 13.52 5.98
C LYS A 71 52.19 12.59 4.73
N GLY A 72 51.05 12.43 4.04
CA GLY A 72 50.88 11.56 2.88
C GLY A 72 49.93 12.08 1.77
N GLY A 73 49.58 13.37 1.77
CA GLY A 73 48.68 13.96 0.76
C GLY A 73 47.19 13.86 1.15
N GLY A 74 46.40 14.84 0.73
CA GLY A 74 45.03 15.07 1.22
C GLY A 74 44.07 13.88 1.08
N GLY A 75 43.25 13.67 2.11
CA GLY A 75 42.23 12.62 2.18
C GLY A 75 40.94 12.98 1.45
N THR A 76 39.99 12.05 1.43
CA THR A 76 38.62 12.29 0.93
C THR A 76 37.63 12.00 2.04
N GLN A 77 36.60 12.82 2.17
CA GLN A 77 35.54 12.62 3.15
C GLN A 77 34.18 12.72 2.48
N ILE A 78 33.30 11.77 2.81
CA ILE A 78 31.89 11.87 2.46
C ILE A 78 31.22 12.94 3.32
N THR A 79 30.37 13.77 2.72
CA THR A 79 29.63 14.78 3.47
C THR A 79 28.37 14.18 4.09
N GLN A 80 27.72 14.93 4.98
CA GLN A 80 26.41 14.55 5.50
C GLN A 80 25.39 14.35 4.36
N LYS A 81 25.43 15.22 3.34
CA LYS A 81 24.58 15.09 2.15
C LYS A 81 24.87 13.80 1.37
N GLY A 82 26.14 13.40 1.27
CA GLY A 82 26.52 12.12 0.67
C GLY A 82 25.96 10.92 1.43
N ILE A 83 25.99 10.96 2.77
CA ILE A 83 25.41 9.91 3.63
C ILE A 83 23.88 9.84 3.44
N GLU A 84 23.20 10.98 3.39
CA GLU A 84 21.76 11.05 3.12
C GLU A 84 21.41 10.51 1.72
N ALA A 85 22.20 10.85 0.71
CA ALA A 85 22.02 10.36 -0.65
C ALA A 85 22.15 8.83 -0.73
N ILE A 86 23.15 8.23 -0.05
CA ILE A 86 23.26 6.77 0.09
C ILE A 86 22.00 6.20 0.73
N ARG A 87 21.60 6.74 1.88
CA ARG A 87 20.45 6.24 2.65
C ARG A 87 19.17 6.23 1.82
N ILE A 88 18.84 7.35 1.19
CA ILE A 88 17.62 7.50 0.38
C ILE A 88 17.64 6.51 -0.80
N PHE A 89 18.78 6.39 -1.49
CA PHE A 89 18.88 5.48 -2.63
C PHE A 89 18.74 4.00 -2.21
N ARG A 90 19.36 3.59 -1.11
CA ARG A 90 19.20 2.21 -0.59
C ARG A 90 17.77 1.92 -0.16
N GLU A 91 17.06 2.89 0.39
CA GLU A 91 15.64 2.75 0.70
C GLU A 91 14.78 2.60 -0.58
N MET A 92 15.10 3.34 -1.64
CA MET A 92 14.44 3.16 -2.94
C MET A 92 14.70 1.77 -3.54
N GLU A 93 15.93 1.25 -3.45
CA GLU A 93 16.24 -0.12 -3.89
C GLU A 93 15.43 -1.15 -3.10
N ARG A 94 15.37 -1.01 -1.77
CA ARG A 94 14.57 -1.89 -0.90
C ARG A 94 13.09 -1.91 -1.28
N ILE A 95 12.49 -0.74 -1.50
CA ILE A 95 11.08 -0.63 -1.93
C ILE A 95 10.88 -1.25 -3.31
N SER A 96 11.85 -1.09 -4.21
CA SER A 96 11.80 -1.69 -5.54
C SER A 96 11.89 -3.21 -5.50
N GLU A 97 12.71 -3.78 -4.62
CA GLU A 97 12.81 -5.23 -4.39
C GLU A 97 11.50 -5.80 -3.83
N GLU A 98 10.84 -5.10 -2.91
CA GLU A 98 9.51 -5.47 -2.44
C GLU A 98 8.48 -5.47 -3.57
N LEU A 99 8.54 -4.44 -4.44
CA LEU A 99 7.69 -4.34 -5.61
C LEU A 99 7.95 -5.49 -6.59
N PHE A 100 9.22 -5.83 -6.85
CA PHE A 100 9.55 -6.92 -7.76
C PHE A 100 9.11 -8.27 -7.20
N THR A 101 9.34 -8.53 -5.91
CA THR A 101 8.86 -9.74 -5.22
C THR A 101 7.34 -9.87 -5.32
N LEU A 102 6.60 -8.77 -5.22
CA LEU A 102 5.13 -8.78 -5.40
C LEU A 102 4.70 -9.24 -6.81
N PHE A 103 5.56 -9.05 -7.82
CA PHE A 103 5.33 -9.48 -9.20
C PHE A 103 5.93 -10.86 -9.53
N GLU A 104 6.63 -11.50 -8.59
CA GLU A 104 7.13 -12.87 -8.72
C GLU A 104 6.02 -13.87 -8.38
N GLY A 105 5.67 -14.74 -9.34
CA GLY A 105 4.81 -15.91 -9.09
C GLY A 105 3.42 -15.88 -9.71
N ASP A 106 2.98 -14.79 -10.33
CA ASP A 106 1.63 -14.70 -10.90
C ASP A 106 1.67 -14.36 -12.40
N LEU A 107 1.92 -15.38 -13.23
CA LEU A 107 1.93 -15.26 -14.69
C LEU A 107 0.56 -14.79 -15.22
N GLU A 108 -0.53 -15.18 -14.53
CA GLU A 108 -1.89 -14.77 -14.86
C GLU A 108 -2.14 -13.28 -14.53
N ALA A 109 -1.57 -12.75 -13.44
CA ALA A 109 -1.60 -11.31 -13.16
C ALA A 109 -0.81 -10.48 -14.18
N TRP A 110 0.29 -11.03 -14.71
CA TRP A 110 1.07 -10.40 -15.77
C TRP A 110 0.31 -10.40 -17.11
N ASP A 111 -0.29 -11.54 -17.50
CA ASP A 111 -1.13 -11.61 -18.70
C ASP A 111 -2.37 -10.72 -18.57
N SER A 112 -2.99 -10.67 -17.40
CA SER A 112 -4.10 -9.75 -17.10
C SER A 112 -3.67 -8.28 -17.19
N MET A 113 -2.44 -7.92 -16.82
CA MET A 113 -1.89 -6.57 -17.00
C MET A 113 -1.60 -6.21 -18.44
N LEU A 114 -1.04 -7.13 -19.23
CA LEU A 114 -0.67 -6.88 -20.62
C LEU A 114 -1.89 -6.89 -21.55
N THR A 115 -2.93 -7.65 -21.21
CA THR A 115 -4.20 -7.70 -21.97
C THR A 115 -5.20 -6.62 -21.56
N GLN A 116 -4.99 -5.93 -20.42
CA GLN A 116 -5.86 -4.83 -19.99
C GLN A 116 -5.47 -3.47 -20.57
N THR A 117 -6.00 -3.26 -21.77
CA THR A 117 -6.54 -2.00 -22.29
C THR A 117 -7.00 -1.02 -21.18
N LYS A 118 -6.29 0.11 -21.02
CA LYS A 118 -6.73 1.42 -20.51
C LYS A 118 -7.47 1.56 -19.15
N ASN A 119 -7.66 0.53 -18.33
CA ASN A 119 -8.34 0.69 -17.04
C ASN A 119 -7.50 0.13 -15.88
N SER A 120 -6.97 1.05 -15.07
CA SER A 120 -6.17 0.88 -13.86
C SER A 120 -6.92 0.21 -12.69
N LYS A 121 -7.65 -0.90 -12.92
CA LYS A 121 -8.60 -1.46 -11.95
C LYS A 121 -8.06 -2.57 -11.06
N ILE A 122 -6.90 -3.16 -11.38
CA ILE A 122 -6.32 -4.29 -10.62
C ILE A 122 -5.21 -3.87 -9.65
N ARG A 123 -4.64 -2.65 -9.78
CA ARG A 123 -3.45 -2.24 -9.01
C ARG A 123 -3.70 -1.59 -7.63
N ARG A 124 -4.92 -1.16 -7.28
CA ARG A 124 -5.15 -0.45 -6.01
C ARG A 124 -5.47 -1.34 -4.81
N SER A 125 -5.97 -2.56 -5.02
CA SER A 125 -6.17 -3.52 -3.91
C SER A 125 -4.86 -4.03 -3.33
N ALA A 126 -3.78 -4.04 -4.13
CA ALA A 126 -2.47 -4.55 -3.71
C ALA A 126 -1.70 -3.62 -2.74
N MET A 127 -2.08 -2.34 -2.63
CA MET A 127 -1.37 -1.36 -1.77
C MET A 127 -2.07 -1.04 -0.45
N LEU A 128 -3.33 -1.43 -0.27
CA LEU A 128 -4.09 -1.08 0.94
C LEU A 128 -4.04 -2.21 1.99
N LYS A 129 -2.96 -2.27 2.77
CA LYS A 129 -2.89 -3.17 3.94
C LYS A 129 -3.63 -2.55 5.12
N THR A 130 -4.78 -3.11 5.48
CA THR A 130 -5.56 -2.67 6.65
C THR A 130 -5.99 -3.84 7.51
N SER A 131 -6.30 -3.59 8.78
CA SER A 131 -6.84 -4.61 9.69
C SER A 131 -8.35 -4.87 9.47
N ALA A 132 -9.00 -4.11 8.58
CA ALA A 132 -10.38 -4.37 8.20
C ALA A 132 -10.43 -5.63 7.31
N ARG A 133 -11.20 -6.63 7.77
CA ARG A 133 -11.39 -7.90 7.05
C ARG A 133 -12.29 -7.74 5.83
N ASN A 134 -13.22 -6.80 5.88
CA ASN A 134 -14.13 -6.52 4.77
C ASN A 134 -13.59 -5.30 4.02
N GLN A 135 -13.12 -5.52 2.79
CA GLN A 135 -12.63 -4.47 1.90
C GLN A 135 -13.39 -4.58 0.58
N LEU A 136 -14.46 -3.80 0.46
CA LEU A 136 -15.44 -3.96 -0.60
C LEU A 136 -15.32 -2.81 -1.60
N LEU A 137 -14.98 -3.12 -2.85
CA LEU A 137 -14.86 -2.13 -3.90
C LEU A 137 -16.25 -1.79 -4.47
N GLY A 138 -16.58 -0.50 -4.54
CA GLY A 138 -17.83 -0.03 -5.11
C GLY A 138 -17.70 1.32 -5.80
N GLU A 139 -18.71 1.64 -6.62
CA GLU A 139 -18.87 2.95 -7.23
C GLU A 139 -19.71 3.86 -6.33
N ILE A 140 -19.26 5.10 -6.12
CA ILE A 140 -20.05 6.10 -5.41
C ILE A 140 -21.22 6.53 -6.30
N THR A 141 -22.45 6.25 -5.86
CA THR A 141 -23.68 6.56 -6.61
C THR A 141 -24.41 7.78 -6.08
N ALA A 142 -24.20 8.14 -4.81
CA ALA A 142 -24.78 9.33 -4.21
C ALA A 142 -23.89 9.87 -3.09
N ILE A 143 -23.83 11.19 -2.96
CA ILE A 143 -23.24 11.90 -1.83
C ILE A 143 -24.27 12.94 -1.36
N LYS A 144 -24.61 12.91 -0.08
CA LYS A 144 -25.45 13.92 0.57
C LYS A 144 -24.63 14.64 1.62
N GLU A 145 -24.23 15.86 1.30
CA GLU A 145 -23.48 16.72 2.22
C GLU A 145 -24.41 17.34 3.29
N SER A 146 -23.85 17.55 4.47
CA SER A 146 -24.45 18.30 5.57
C SER A 146 -23.39 19.20 6.21
N ALA A 147 -23.76 20.00 7.21
CA ALA A 147 -22.84 20.99 7.81
C ALA A 147 -21.54 20.36 8.38
N VAL A 148 -21.61 19.14 8.91
CA VAL A 148 -20.48 18.47 9.58
C VAL A 148 -20.09 17.16 8.91
N ASN A 149 -21.05 16.44 8.32
CA ASN A 149 -20.85 15.09 7.77
C ASN A 149 -21.31 15.00 6.32
N ALA A 150 -20.98 13.90 5.67
CA ALA A 150 -21.52 13.49 4.39
C ALA A 150 -21.97 12.04 4.45
N GLU A 151 -23.17 11.74 3.94
CA GLU A 151 -23.62 10.38 3.68
C GLU A 151 -23.21 10.00 2.26
N VAL A 152 -22.42 8.94 2.12
CA VAL A 152 -21.90 8.45 0.85
C VAL A 152 -22.46 7.06 0.60
N THR A 153 -23.10 6.86 -0.56
CA THR A 153 -23.65 5.57 -0.97
C THR A 153 -22.78 4.94 -2.06
N LEU A 154 -22.25 3.76 -1.77
CA LEU A 154 -21.50 2.92 -2.69
C LEU A 154 -22.39 1.81 -3.23
N LYS A 155 -22.29 1.57 -4.53
CA LYS A 155 -22.88 0.40 -5.20
C LYS A 155 -21.76 -0.57 -5.54
N LEU A 156 -21.83 -1.76 -4.96
CA LEU A 156 -20.93 -2.87 -5.22
C LEU A 156 -21.44 -3.65 -6.45
N LYS A 157 -20.74 -4.72 -6.81
CA LYS A 157 -21.21 -5.70 -7.78
C LYS A 157 -22.57 -6.27 -7.34
N ASP A 158 -23.37 -6.69 -8.32
CA ASP A 158 -24.69 -7.32 -8.12
C ASP A 158 -25.72 -6.50 -7.33
N GLY A 159 -25.51 -5.17 -7.29
CA GLY A 159 -26.46 -4.17 -6.82
C GLY A 159 -26.52 -4.02 -5.30
N ILE A 160 -25.57 -4.60 -4.55
CA ILE A 160 -25.46 -4.39 -3.10
C ILE A 160 -25.10 -2.91 -2.87
N GLN A 161 -25.79 -2.27 -1.92
CA GLN A 161 -25.50 -0.90 -1.52
C GLN A 161 -24.88 -0.86 -0.14
N ILE A 162 -23.83 -0.05 0.02
CA ILE A 162 -23.21 0.27 1.29
C ILE A 162 -23.26 1.78 1.49
N VAL A 163 -23.76 2.20 2.64
CA VAL A 163 -23.82 3.58 3.07
C VAL A 163 -22.77 3.83 4.13
N SER A 164 -21.94 4.84 3.93
CA SER A 164 -20.96 5.35 4.89
C SER A 164 -21.35 6.77 5.30
N ILE A 165 -21.11 7.12 6.56
CA ILE A 165 -21.15 8.50 7.02
C ILE A 165 -19.73 8.89 7.45
N ILE A 166 -19.18 9.89 6.78
CA ILE A 166 -17.84 10.45 7.05
C ILE A 166 -17.94 11.93 7.36
N THR A 167 -16.87 12.53 7.88
CA THR A 167 -16.82 13.98 8.07
C THR A 167 -16.78 14.68 6.71
N LEU A 168 -17.33 15.90 6.64
CA LEU A 168 -17.25 16.72 5.43
C LEU A 168 -15.79 17.03 5.04
N HIS A 169 -14.90 17.11 6.03
CA HIS A 169 -13.47 17.26 5.80
C HIS A 169 -12.88 16.05 5.06
N SER A 170 -13.15 14.83 5.53
CA SER A 170 -12.69 13.60 4.88
C SER A 170 -13.23 13.43 3.46
N LEU A 171 -14.49 13.82 3.22
CA LEU A 171 -15.07 13.81 1.86
C LEU A 171 -14.24 14.69 0.91
N LYS A 172 -13.92 15.91 1.35
CA LYS A 172 -13.18 16.91 0.57
C LYS A 172 -11.71 16.52 0.38
N GLU A 173 -11.06 16.04 1.43
CA GLU A 173 -9.66 15.62 1.43
C GLU A 173 -9.43 14.42 0.49
N LEU A 174 -10.31 13.42 0.53
CA LEU A 174 -10.28 12.28 -0.37
C LEU A 174 -10.77 12.62 -1.79
N GLY A 175 -11.32 13.82 -1.99
CA GLY A 175 -11.83 14.28 -3.29
C GLY A 175 -12.96 13.41 -3.86
N LEU A 176 -13.78 12.80 -3.00
CA LEU A 176 -14.81 11.84 -3.42
C LEU A 176 -15.92 12.53 -4.22
N LYS A 177 -16.29 11.90 -5.35
CA LYS A 177 -17.35 12.36 -6.25
C LYS A 177 -18.20 11.18 -6.71
N VAL A 178 -19.44 11.47 -7.08
CA VAL A 178 -20.31 10.47 -7.75
C VAL A 178 -19.63 9.98 -9.03
N GLY A 179 -19.68 8.66 -9.25
CA GLY A 179 -19.00 7.95 -10.34
C GLY A 179 -17.59 7.46 -9.99
N MET A 180 -17.00 7.89 -8.87
CA MET A 180 -15.68 7.40 -8.45
C MET A 180 -15.75 6.01 -7.84
N GLN A 181 -14.69 5.24 -8.03
CA GLN A 181 -14.48 3.98 -7.31
C GLN A 181 -13.86 4.26 -5.94
N ALA A 182 -14.36 3.58 -4.91
CA ALA A 182 -13.84 3.64 -3.55
C ALA A 182 -14.01 2.29 -2.85
N TYR A 183 -13.14 2.01 -1.88
CA TYR A 183 -13.24 0.88 -0.98
C TYR A 183 -14.06 1.26 0.26
N ALA A 184 -15.05 0.44 0.60
CA ALA A 184 -15.67 0.41 1.90
C ALA A 184 -14.93 -0.59 2.80
N LEU A 185 -14.31 -0.07 3.86
CA LEU A 185 -13.55 -0.84 4.84
C LEU A 185 -14.39 -1.01 6.10
N ILE A 186 -14.73 -2.26 6.43
CA ILE A 186 -15.51 -2.60 7.63
C ILE A 186 -14.74 -3.63 8.46
N LYS A 187 -14.50 -3.31 9.73
CA LYS A 187 -13.91 -4.26 10.67
C LYS A 187 -14.93 -5.35 11.03
N ALA A 188 -14.50 -6.61 11.06
CA ALA A 188 -15.40 -7.75 11.28
C ALA A 188 -16.16 -7.68 12.61
N ASN A 189 -15.59 -7.07 13.65
CA ASN A 189 -16.23 -6.89 14.96
C ASN A 189 -17.25 -5.74 15.01
N TRP A 190 -17.44 -4.99 13.93
CA TRP A 190 -18.50 -3.98 13.82
C TRP A 190 -19.79 -4.53 13.21
N ILE A 191 -19.76 -5.78 12.75
CA ILE A 191 -20.87 -6.44 12.09
C ILE A 191 -21.64 -7.27 13.13
N VAL A 192 -22.95 -7.05 13.19
CA VAL A 192 -23.87 -7.85 13.98
C VAL A 192 -24.55 -8.87 13.06
N VAL A 193 -24.61 -10.12 13.50
CA VAL A 193 -25.22 -11.23 12.74
C VAL A 193 -26.66 -11.43 13.20
N PHE A 194 -27.58 -11.52 12.24
CA PHE A 194 -29.00 -11.82 12.47
C PHE A 194 -29.41 -13.04 11.66
N THR A 195 -30.24 -13.90 12.23
CA THR A 195 -30.84 -15.07 11.53
C THR A 195 -32.14 -14.72 10.80
N GLN A 196 -32.61 -13.49 10.95
CA GLN A 196 -33.77 -12.92 10.24
C GLN A 196 -33.47 -11.49 9.80
N LYS A 197 -34.18 -10.99 8.80
CA LYS A 197 -33.98 -9.61 8.32
C LYS A 197 -34.27 -8.62 9.46
N PRO A 198 -33.27 -7.85 9.93
CA PRO A 198 -33.48 -6.90 11.02
C PRO A 198 -34.44 -5.78 10.58
N LYS A 199 -35.33 -5.36 11.50
CA LYS A 199 -36.27 -4.25 11.32
C LYS A 199 -36.24 -3.36 12.56
N GLY A 200 -36.49 -2.06 12.38
CA GLY A 200 -36.58 -1.11 13.50
C GLY A 200 -35.24 -0.77 14.17
N LEU A 201 -34.10 -1.16 13.58
CA LEU A 201 -32.77 -0.87 14.10
C LEU A 201 -32.12 0.29 13.33
N SER A 202 -31.19 0.99 13.97
CA SER A 202 -30.38 2.06 13.36
C SER A 202 -29.22 1.54 12.48
N LEU A 203 -29.29 0.29 12.04
CA LEU A 203 -28.31 -0.33 11.16
C LEU A 203 -28.63 0.05 9.71
N ARG A 204 -27.94 1.08 9.21
CA ARG A 204 -28.15 1.59 7.84
C ARG A 204 -27.75 0.56 6.78
N ASN A 205 -26.79 -0.30 7.09
CA ASN A 205 -26.33 -1.37 6.20
C ASN A 205 -26.85 -2.71 6.70
N CYS A 206 -27.53 -3.45 5.83
CA CYS A 206 -28.01 -4.81 6.09
C CYS A 206 -27.81 -5.66 4.84
N ILE A 207 -26.86 -6.59 4.91
CA ILE A 207 -26.45 -7.44 3.78
C ILE A 207 -26.91 -8.87 4.08
N CYS A 208 -27.65 -9.47 3.14
CA CYS A 208 -28.14 -10.84 3.26
C CYS A 208 -27.18 -11.79 2.54
N GLY A 209 -26.74 -12.85 3.20
CA GLY A 209 -25.88 -13.86 2.58
C GLY A 209 -26.13 -15.24 3.15
N GLU A 210 -25.42 -16.21 2.59
CA GLU A 210 -25.37 -17.58 3.07
C GLU A 210 -24.02 -17.81 3.76
N VAL A 211 -24.04 -18.43 4.95
CA VAL A 211 -22.82 -18.76 5.69
C VAL A 211 -21.99 -19.72 4.86
N SER A 212 -20.80 -19.29 4.45
CA SER A 212 -19.87 -20.08 3.64
C SER A 212 -18.83 -20.80 4.49
N ALA A 213 -18.45 -20.23 5.64
CA ALA A 213 -17.51 -20.84 6.57
C ALA A 213 -17.72 -20.32 8.00
N LEU A 214 -17.41 -21.19 8.96
CA LEU A 214 -17.29 -20.86 10.37
C LEU A 214 -15.88 -21.28 10.82
N LYS A 215 -15.08 -20.32 11.26
CA LYS A 215 -13.75 -20.60 11.80
C LYS A 215 -13.77 -20.36 13.30
N GLU A 216 -13.77 -21.47 14.02
CA GLU A 216 -13.82 -21.50 15.48
C GLU A 216 -12.49 -21.03 16.09
N GLY A 217 -12.59 -20.43 17.27
CA GLY A 217 -11.47 -19.99 18.08
C GLY A 217 -11.77 -20.23 19.55
N ALA A 218 -10.82 -19.96 20.44
CA ALA A 218 -11.02 -20.26 21.86
C ALA A 218 -12.14 -19.43 22.54
N VAL A 219 -12.48 -18.27 21.97
CA VAL A 219 -13.47 -17.32 22.54
C VAL A 219 -14.43 -16.78 21.49
N ASN A 220 -14.00 -16.73 20.23
CA ASN A 220 -14.73 -16.10 19.14
C ASN A 220 -14.71 -16.98 17.90
N VAL A 221 -15.75 -16.81 17.10
CA VAL A 221 -15.95 -17.46 15.80
C VAL A 221 -15.88 -16.39 14.74
N GLU A 222 -15.06 -16.60 13.71
CA GLU A 222 -15.15 -15.84 12.48
C GLU A 222 -16.20 -16.48 11.57
N VAL A 223 -17.24 -15.72 11.27
CA VAL A 223 -18.37 -16.12 10.42
C VAL A 223 -18.19 -15.47 9.06
N SER A 224 -18.00 -16.28 8.03
CA SER A 224 -17.92 -15.82 6.64
C SER A 224 -19.23 -16.07 5.92
N ILE A 225 -19.69 -15.11 5.14
CA ILE A 225 -20.87 -15.23 4.27
C ILE A 225 -20.50 -14.96 2.82
N ASN A 226 -21.22 -15.62 1.90
CA ASN A 226 -21.27 -15.23 0.51
C ASN A 226 -22.56 -14.44 0.25
N CYS A 227 -22.44 -13.23 -0.30
CA CYS A 227 -23.53 -12.41 -0.77
C CYS A 227 -23.31 -12.08 -2.25
N LYS A 228 -23.98 -12.83 -3.14
CA LYS A 228 -23.91 -12.63 -4.59
C LYS A 228 -22.47 -12.54 -5.13
N GLY A 229 -21.58 -13.40 -4.65
CA GLY A 229 -20.18 -13.42 -5.08
C GLY A 229 -19.24 -12.52 -4.27
N GLU A 230 -19.76 -11.62 -3.43
CA GLU A 230 -18.96 -10.88 -2.44
C GLU A 230 -18.83 -11.70 -1.15
N SER A 231 -17.61 -11.81 -0.63
CA SER A 231 -17.33 -12.49 0.65
C SER A 231 -17.20 -11.46 1.78
N LEU A 232 -17.93 -11.67 2.87
CA LEU A 232 -17.86 -10.82 4.07
C LEU A 232 -17.61 -11.67 5.30
N SER A 233 -16.87 -11.13 6.27
CA SER A 233 -16.55 -11.77 7.54
C SER A 233 -17.02 -10.92 8.72
N ALA A 234 -17.70 -11.56 9.67
CA ALA A 234 -18.02 -11.02 10.99
C ALA A 234 -17.30 -11.83 12.06
N VAL A 235 -17.08 -11.23 13.22
CA VAL A 235 -16.58 -11.95 14.40
C VAL A 235 -17.64 -11.87 15.49
N VAL A 236 -18.06 -13.03 15.99
CA VAL A 236 -19.02 -13.18 17.09
C VAL A 236 -18.42 -14.04 18.20
N THR A 237 -19.00 -14.03 19.39
CA THR A 237 -18.58 -14.94 20.47
C THR A 237 -19.07 -16.37 20.19
N GLU A 238 -18.41 -17.37 20.78
CA GLU A 238 -18.91 -18.76 20.71
C GLU A 238 -20.35 -18.87 21.24
N ASP A 239 -20.66 -18.21 22.37
CA ASP A 239 -22.04 -18.14 22.90
C ASP A 239 -23.04 -17.58 21.87
N SER A 240 -22.63 -16.58 21.07
CA SER A 240 -23.50 -16.01 20.05
C SER A 240 -23.73 -16.98 18.89
N LYS A 241 -22.69 -17.74 18.49
CA LYS A 241 -22.83 -18.80 17.47
C LYS A 241 -23.81 -19.86 17.95
N GLU A 242 -23.70 -20.32 19.18
CA GLU A 242 -24.60 -21.31 19.78
C GLU A 242 -26.04 -20.78 19.88
N ASN A 243 -26.22 -19.58 20.43
CA ASN A 243 -27.55 -18.97 20.59
C ASN A 243 -28.27 -18.70 19.27
N LEU A 244 -27.51 -18.41 18.20
CA LEU A 244 -28.04 -18.19 16.85
C LEU A 244 -28.10 -19.48 16.01
N ASP A 245 -27.65 -20.61 16.56
CA ASP A 245 -27.52 -21.92 15.90
C ASP A 245 -26.84 -21.80 14.52
N LEU A 246 -25.73 -21.04 14.45
CA LEU A 246 -25.08 -20.73 13.17
C LEU A 246 -24.47 -21.97 12.53
N LYS A 247 -24.86 -22.24 11.28
CA LYS A 247 -24.38 -23.36 10.46
C LYS A 247 -23.98 -22.92 9.05
N VAL A 248 -23.00 -23.60 8.46
CA VAL A 248 -22.67 -23.44 7.04
C VAL A 248 -23.91 -23.77 6.20
N GLY A 249 -24.19 -22.96 5.18
CA GLY A 249 -25.39 -23.03 4.36
C GLY A 249 -26.59 -22.25 4.90
N GLN A 250 -26.51 -21.71 6.12
CA GLN A 250 -27.60 -20.94 6.70
C GLN A 250 -27.68 -19.54 6.10
N LYS A 251 -28.90 -19.08 5.83
CA LYS A 251 -29.15 -17.70 5.43
C LYS A 251 -29.13 -16.76 6.65
N VAL A 252 -28.29 -15.74 6.59
CA VAL A 252 -28.11 -14.74 7.66
C VAL A 252 -28.03 -13.32 7.11
N TRP A 253 -28.14 -12.35 8.00
CA TRP A 253 -27.99 -10.93 7.70
C TRP A 253 -26.86 -10.33 8.51
N PHE A 254 -25.94 -9.65 7.85
CA PHE A 254 -24.90 -8.83 8.45
C PHE A 254 -25.39 -7.38 8.51
N GLY A 255 -25.54 -6.87 9.72
CA GLY A 255 -25.99 -5.50 9.99
C GLY A 255 -24.89 -4.66 10.63
N PHE A 256 -24.67 -3.45 10.13
CA PHE A 256 -23.69 -2.51 10.69
C PHE A 256 -24.10 -1.05 10.45
N LYS A 257 -23.58 -0.15 11.30
CA LYS A 257 -23.85 1.30 11.20
C LYS A 257 -23.06 1.91 10.05
N ALA A 258 -23.60 2.97 9.45
CA ALA A 258 -22.88 3.73 8.41
C ALA A 258 -21.60 4.41 8.94
N ASN A 259 -21.57 4.77 10.23
CA ASN A 259 -20.38 5.32 10.88
C ASN A 259 -19.25 4.29 11.09
N ASN A 260 -19.55 3.00 10.90
CA ASN A 260 -18.57 1.90 11.00
C ASN A 260 -18.07 1.48 9.61
N VAL A 261 -18.13 2.38 8.63
CA VAL A 261 -17.64 2.17 7.27
C VAL A 261 -16.65 3.27 6.95
N ILE A 262 -15.37 2.90 6.82
CA ILE A 262 -14.31 3.83 6.41
C ILE A 262 -14.20 3.77 4.89
N LEU A 263 -13.98 4.92 4.24
CA LEU A 263 -13.77 4.99 2.79
C LEU A 263 -12.28 5.18 2.47
N GLY A 264 -11.80 4.45 1.47
CA GLY A 264 -10.46 4.60 0.88
C GLY A 264 -10.51 4.59 -0.65
N ILE A 265 -9.50 5.15 -1.33
CA ILE A 265 -9.44 5.27 -2.81
C ILE A 265 -8.17 4.66 -3.41
#